data_AF-S6TXN3-F1
#
_entry.id   AF-S6TXN3-F1
#
_cell.length_a   1.000
_cell.length_b   1.000
_cell.length_c   1.000
_cell.angle_alpha   90.00
_cell.angle_beta   90.00
_cell.angle_gamma   90.00
#
_symmetry.space_group_name_H-M   'P 1'
#
loop_
_entity.id
_entity.type
_entity.pdbx_description
1 polymer ?
#
loop_
_entity_poly.entity_id
_entity_poly.type
_entity_poly.pdbx_seq_one_letter_code
_entity_poly.pdbx_strand_id
1 'polypeptide(L)'
;MPIPPKNGTVFETDLPARLDRLPWGRFHTLLVIALGITWLLDGLEVTLAGSVAGALKASPALNLTNSDIGLAGAAYIAGAVLGALLFGWLADRLGRRKLFFITLLLYVGATAATAFSFSVWSFMLFRFLTGMGIGGEYTAI
;
A
#
# COMPACT_ATOMS: atom_id res chain seq x y z
N MET A 1 -32.99 -37.62 23.98
CA MET A 1 -34.17 -36.99 23.35
C MET A 1 -33.77 -35.55 23.01
N PRO A 2 -33.61 -35.16 21.74
CA PRO A 2 -33.20 -33.81 21.38
C PRO A 2 -34.39 -32.85 21.47
N ILE A 3 -34.13 -31.62 21.92
CA ILE A 3 -35.12 -30.57 22.14
C ILE A 3 -35.42 -29.90 20.78
N PRO A 4 -36.68 -29.78 20.35
CA PRO A 4 -37.01 -29.14 19.08
C PRO A 4 -36.74 -27.63 19.13
N PRO A 5 -36.06 -27.04 18.14
CA PRO A 5 -35.83 -25.60 18.09
C PRO A 5 -37.16 -24.85 17.87
N LYS A 6 -37.40 -23.84 18.70
CA LYS A 6 -38.54 -22.91 18.58
C LYS A 6 -38.46 -22.12 17.28
N ASN A 7 -39.61 -21.94 16.63
CA ASN A 7 -39.87 -21.04 15.49
C ASN A 7 -39.13 -19.71 15.61
N GLY A 8 -37.93 -19.65 15.07
CA GLY A 8 -37.25 -18.44 14.63
C GLY A 8 -37.02 -18.65 13.14
N THR A 9 -37.60 -17.80 12.30
CA THR A 9 -37.43 -17.88 10.84
C THR A 9 -35.94 -17.73 10.52
N VAL A 10 -35.26 -18.85 10.29
CA VAL A 10 -33.90 -18.87 9.75
C VAL A 10 -34.01 -18.42 8.31
N PHE A 11 -33.59 -17.18 8.03
CA PHE A 11 -33.48 -16.69 6.66
C PHE A 11 -32.19 -17.25 6.05
N GLU A 12 -32.27 -18.40 5.39
CA GLU A 12 -31.18 -18.85 4.51
C GLU A 12 -31.13 -17.92 3.29
N THR A 13 -30.20 -16.97 3.32
CA THR A 13 -29.93 -16.08 2.19
C THR A 13 -28.97 -16.75 1.20
N ASP A 14 -29.45 -17.10 0.00
CA ASP A 14 -28.66 -17.59 -1.15
C ASP A 14 -27.79 -16.48 -1.80
N LEU A 15 -27.35 -15.50 -1.00
CA LEU A 15 -26.52 -14.38 -1.43
C LEU A 15 -25.19 -14.83 -2.07
N PRO A 16 -24.47 -15.83 -1.52
CA PRO A 16 -23.24 -16.32 -2.12
C PRO A 16 -23.46 -16.92 -3.52
N ALA A 17 -24.48 -17.79 -3.70
CA ALA A 17 -24.70 -18.40 -5.01
C ALA A 17 -25.23 -17.41 -6.05
N ARG A 18 -25.84 -16.29 -5.65
CA ARG A 18 -26.19 -15.19 -6.56
C ARG A 18 -24.96 -14.38 -6.98
N LEU A 19 -23.99 -14.18 -6.08
CA LEU A 19 -22.72 -13.53 -6.41
C LEU A 19 -21.89 -14.41 -7.36
N ASP A 20 -21.85 -15.73 -7.15
CA ASP A 20 -21.13 -16.68 -8.03
C ASP A 20 -21.71 -16.75 -9.45
N ARG A 21 -23.01 -16.51 -9.59
CA ARG A 21 -23.69 -16.50 -10.89
C ARG A 21 -23.48 -15.20 -11.68
N LEU A 22 -22.87 -14.17 -11.10
CA LEU A 22 -22.65 -12.91 -11.80
C LEU A 22 -21.57 -13.11 -12.88
N PRO A 23 -21.86 -12.77 -14.14
CA PRO A 23 -20.88 -12.89 -15.20
C PRO A 23 -19.73 -11.90 -14.96
N TRP A 24 -18.52 -12.33 -15.31
CA TRP A 24 -17.34 -11.48 -15.27
C TRP A 24 -17.53 -10.25 -16.17
N GLY A 25 -17.86 -9.12 -15.55
CA GLY A 25 -18.07 -7.85 -16.24
C GLY A 25 -16.77 -7.07 -16.49
N ARG A 26 -16.86 -6.05 -17.35
CA ARG A 26 -15.75 -5.10 -17.63
C ARG A 26 -15.19 -4.44 -16.37
N PHE A 27 -16.02 -4.23 -15.36
CA PHE A 27 -15.61 -3.69 -14.05
C PHE A 27 -14.59 -4.59 -13.34
N HIS A 28 -14.79 -5.92 -13.36
CA HIS A 28 -13.87 -6.88 -12.74
C HIS A 28 -12.52 -6.86 -13.47
N THR A 29 -12.54 -6.87 -14.81
CA THR A 29 -11.31 -6.74 -15.62
C THR A 29 -10.58 -5.43 -15.33
N LEU A 30 -11.29 -4.31 -15.22
CA LEU A 30 -10.69 -3.02 -14.89
C LEU A 30 -10.04 -3.03 -13.50
N LEU A 31 -10.72 -3.60 -12.49
CA LEU A 31 -10.17 -3.76 -11.14
C LEU A 31 -8.92 -4.63 -11.13
N VAL A 32 -8.95 -5.77 -11.83
CA VAL A 32 -7.80 -6.69 -11.91
C VAL A 32 -6.61 -6.02 -12.60
N ILE A 33 -6.83 -5.30 -13.70
CA ILE A 33 -5.76 -4.57 -14.39
C ILE A 33 -5.21 -3.45 -13.50
N ALA A 34 -6.08 -2.67 -12.85
CA ALA A 34 -5.67 -1.57 -11.97
C ALA A 34 -4.83 -2.08 -10.79
N LEU A 35 -5.30 -3.11 -10.08
CA LEU A 35 -4.57 -3.72 -8.97
C LEU A 35 -3.27 -4.40 -9.44
N GLY A 36 -3.28 -5.03 -10.62
CA GLY A 36 -2.09 -5.62 -11.23
C GLY A 36 -1.02 -4.58 -11.56
N ILE A 37 -1.41 -3.41 -12.07
CA ILE A 37 -0.49 -2.29 -12.30
C ILE A 37 0.09 -1.81 -10.97
N THR A 38 -0.71 -1.65 -9.92
CA THR A 38 -0.19 -1.20 -8.63
C THR A 38 0.83 -2.20 -8.05
N TRP A 39 0.54 -3.50 -8.14
CA TRP A 39 1.48 -4.55 -7.74
C TRP A 39 2.81 -4.49 -8.50
N LEU A 40 2.77 -4.18 -9.81
CA LEU A 40 3.98 -3.99 -10.61
C LEU A 40 4.76 -2.74 -10.15
N LEU A 41 4.08 -1.64 -9.86
CA LEU A 41 4.70 -0.41 -9.37
C LEU A 41 5.40 -0.63 -8.02
N ASP A 42 4.80 -1.38 -7.10
CA ASP A 42 5.42 -1.73 -5.82
C ASP A 42 6.71 -2.54 -6.01
N GLY A 43 6.69 -3.54 -6.89
CA GLY A 43 7.89 -4.32 -7.22
C GLY A 43 8.98 -3.48 -7.88
N LEU A 44 8.58 -2.52 -8.73
CA LEU A 44 9.49 -1.56 -9.34
C LEU A 44 10.13 -0.64 -8.31
N GLU A 45 9.39 -0.13 -7.32
CA GLU A 45 9.92 0.77 -6.28
C GLU A 45 11.04 0.11 -5.47
N VAL A 46 10.85 -1.15 -5.04
CA VAL A 46 11.88 -1.91 -4.32
C VAL A 46 13.13 -2.11 -5.17
N THR A 47 12.94 -2.42 -6.45
CA THR A 47 14.05 -2.60 -7.40
C THR A 47 14.79 -1.29 -7.67
N LEU A 48 14.05 -0.19 -7.83
CA LEU A 48 14.57 1.14 -8.09
C LEU A 48 15.40 1.65 -6.90
N ALA A 49 14.94 1.42 -5.67
CA ALA A 49 15.67 1.79 -4.47
C ALA A 49 17.07 1.12 -4.43
N GLY A 50 17.17 -0.13 -4.87
CA GLY A 50 18.45 -0.84 -4.97
C GLY A 50 19.33 -0.38 -6.13
N SER A 51 18.75 -0.22 -7.33
CA SER A 51 19.51 0.13 -8.54
C SER A 51 20.07 1.55 -8.51
N VAL A 52 19.34 2.49 -7.90
CA VAL A 52 19.72 3.91 -7.82
C VAL A 52 20.68 4.18 -6.65
N ALA A 53 20.89 3.22 -5.76
CA ALA A 53 21.81 3.35 -4.62
C ALA A 53 23.22 3.80 -5.03
N GLY A 54 23.76 3.29 -6.16
CA GLY A 54 25.07 3.70 -6.67
C GLY A 54 25.08 5.16 -7.15
N ALA A 55 24.04 5.58 -7.87
CA ALA A 55 23.90 6.94 -8.38
C ALA A 55 23.71 7.96 -7.23
N LEU A 56 23.03 7.59 -6.15
CA LEU A 56 22.86 8.45 -4.97
C LEU A 56 24.17 8.70 -4.22
N LYS A 57 25.09 7.72 -4.20
CA LYS A 57 26.44 7.90 -3.62
C LYS A 57 27.29 8.86 -4.44
N ALA A 58 27.17 8.77 -5.78
CA ALA A 58 27.93 9.60 -6.71
C ALA A 58 27.33 11.00 -6.92
N SER A 59 26.13 11.26 -6.39
CA SER A 59 25.44 12.53 -6.57
C SER A 59 26.12 13.66 -5.78
N PRO A 60 26.54 14.77 -6.44
CA PRO A 60 27.16 15.91 -5.77
C PRO A 60 26.25 16.61 -4.74
N ALA A 61 24.93 16.45 -4.86
CA ALA A 61 23.96 17.11 -3.99
C ALA A 61 23.64 16.32 -2.72
N LEU A 62 23.62 14.98 -2.79
CA LEU A 62 23.25 14.11 -1.66
C LEU A 62 24.44 13.40 -1.02
N ASN A 63 25.48 13.04 -1.80
CA ASN A 63 26.68 12.29 -1.37
C ASN A 63 26.39 11.23 -0.30
N LEU A 64 25.39 10.37 -0.52
CA LEU A 64 24.96 9.42 0.51
C LEU A 64 26.09 8.43 0.83
N THR A 65 26.33 8.18 2.11
CA THR A 65 27.20 7.09 2.54
C THR A 65 26.47 5.75 2.46
N ASN A 66 27.20 4.63 2.57
CA ASN A 66 26.60 3.30 2.68
C ASN A 66 25.62 3.22 3.87
N SER A 67 25.97 3.88 4.98
CA SER A 67 25.14 3.93 6.18
C SER A 67 23.85 4.71 5.93
N ASP A 68 23.89 5.83 5.20
CA ASP A 68 22.69 6.62 4.89
C ASP A 68 21.70 5.86 4.02
N ILE A 69 22.19 5.06 3.06
CA ILE A 69 21.33 4.23 2.22
C ILE A 69 20.67 3.13 3.06
N GLY A 70 21.43 2.49 3.95
CA GLY A 70 20.88 1.53 4.90
C GLY A 70 19.82 2.15 5.81
N LEU A 71 20.08 3.35 6.33
CA LEU A 71 19.14 4.10 7.17
C LEU A 71 17.89 4.53 6.38
N ALA A 72 18.03 4.95 5.12
CA ALA A 72 16.88 5.28 4.27
C ALA A 72 16.01 4.05 3.97
N GLY A 73 16.63 2.88 3.77
CA GLY A 73 15.93 1.60 3.67
C GLY A 73 15.21 1.22 4.97
N ALA A 74 15.87 1.41 6.12
CA ALA A 74 15.24 1.19 7.42
C ALA A 74 14.07 2.15 7.67
N ALA A 75 14.21 3.43 7.30
CA ALA A 75 13.16 4.43 7.39
C ALA A 75 11.96 4.06 6.51
N TYR A 76 12.19 3.57 5.29
CA TYR A 76 11.14 3.05 4.41
C TYR A 76 10.36 1.90 5.08
N ILE A 77 11.07 0.89 5.62
CA ILE A 77 10.42 -0.26 6.30
C ILE A 77 9.67 0.20 7.56
N ALA A 78 10.27 1.07 8.37
CA ALA A 78 9.63 1.64 9.56
C ALA A 78 8.35 2.42 9.18
N GLY A 79 8.41 3.18 8.10
CA GLY A 79 7.26 3.84 7.49
C GLY A 79 6.18 2.84 7.12
N ALA A 80 6.51 1.75 6.43
CA ALA A 80 5.54 0.72 6.05
C ALA A 80 4.85 0.08 7.25
N VAL A 81 5.59 -0.26 8.31
CA VAL A 81 5.01 -0.81 9.54
C VAL A 81 4.05 0.19 10.20
N LEU A 82 4.48 1.44 10.37
CA LEU A 82 3.65 2.48 10.98
C LEU A 82 2.44 2.83 10.12
N GLY A 83 2.63 2.87 8.80
CA GLY A 83 1.57 3.07 7.82
C GLY A 83 0.51 1.98 7.92
N ALA A 84 0.91 0.71 7.92
CA ALA A 84 -0.03 -0.40 8.05
C ALA A 84 -0.87 -0.33 9.33
N LEU A 85 -0.26 0.03 10.46
CA LEU A 85 -0.96 0.19 11.74
C LEU A 85 -1.93 1.37 11.74
N LEU A 86 -1.45 2.56 11.33
CA LEU A 86 -2.24 3.79 11.34
C LEU A 86 -3.37 3.77 10.31
N PHE A 87 -3.04 3.40 9.08
CA PHE A 87 -4.00 3.35 7.99
C PHE A 87 -4.90 2.12 8.12
N GLY A 88 -4.45 0.99 8.67
CA GLY A 88 -5.33 -0.12 8.99
C GLY A 88 -6.47 0.28 9.93
N TRP A 89 -6.14 0.92 11.04
CA TRP A 89 -7.15 1.46 11.97
C TRP A 89 -8.06 2.50 11.29
N LEU A 90 -7.50 3.32 10.39
CA LEU A 90 -8.26 4.33 9.67
C LEU A 90 -9.16 3.71 8.58
N ALA A 91 -8.80 2.55 8.03
CA ALA A 91 -9.57 1.81 7.01
C ALA A 91 -10.91 1.38 7.57
N ASP A 92 -10.88 0.90 8.81
CA ASP A 92 -12.05 0.42 9.54
C ASP A 92 -13.02 1.58 9.86
N ARG A 93 -12.52 2.83 9.94
CA ARG A 93 -13.35 4.02 10.22
C ARG A 93 -13.84 4.77 8.98
N LEU A 94 -12.96 4.99 8.01
CA LEU A 94 -13.26 5.81 6.82
C LEU A 94 -13.77 4.98 5.63
N GLY A 95 -13.62 3.65 5.70
CA GLY A 95 -13.94 2.70 4.65
C GLY A 95 -12.74 2.44 3.73
N ARG A 96 -12.52 1.15 3.45
CA ARG A 96 -11.40 0.60 2.66
C ARG A 96 -11.19 1.30 1.31
N ARG A 97 -12.27 1.52 0.54
CA ARG A 97 -12.17 2.15 -0.79
C ARG A 97 -11.58 3.56 -0.75
N LYS A 98 -12.01 4.40 0.20
CA LYS A 98 -11.52 5.79 0.29
C LYS A 98 -10.05 5.79 0.73
N LEU A 99 -9.74 4.94 1.69
CA LEU A 99 -8.40 4.86 2.23
C LEU A 99 -7.38 4.39 1.18
N PHE A 100 -7.73 3.40 0.36
CA PHE A 100 -6.90 2.94 -0.76
C PHE A 100 -6.43 4.10 -1.65
N PHE A 101 -7.34 5.01 -2.04
CA PHE A 101 -6.96 6.17 -2.84
C PHE A 101 -6.08 7.17 -2.08
N ILE A 102 -6.29 7.35 -0.77
CA ILE A 102 -5.46 8.24 0.06
C ILE A 102 -4.03 7.70 0.17
N THR A 103 -3.88 6.40 0.46
CA THR A 103 -2.58 5.74 0.60
C THR A 103 -1.85 5.67 -0.75
N LEU A 104 -2.57 5.42 -1.84
CA LEU A 104 -2.04 5.46 -3.20
C LEU A 104 -1.53 6.86 -3.58
N LEU A 105 -2.28 7.92 -3.26
CA LEU A 105 -1.83 9.29 -3.49
C LEU A 105 -0.61 9.65 -2.64
N LEU A 106 -0.58 9.21 -1.37
CA LEU A 106 0.57 9.39 -0.49
C LEU A 106 1.81 8.69 -1.08
N TYR A 107 1.67 7.44 -1.51
CA TYR A 107 2.74 6.67 -2.13
C TYR A 107 3.29 7.38 -3.38
N VAL A 108 2.45 7.62 -4.39
CA VAL A 108 2.88 8.23 -5.66
C VAL A 108 3.45 9.64 -5.44
N GLY A 109 2.82 10.43 -4.57
CA GLY A 109 3.26 11.78 -4.23
C GLY A 109 4.61 11.79 -3.53
N ALA A 110 4.83 10.90 -2.55
CA ALA A 110 6.10 10.80 -1.83
C ALA A 110 7.22 10.26 -2.72
N THR A 111 6.94 9.29 -3.59
CA THR A 111 7.90 8.79 -4.58
C THR A 111 8.32 9.90 -5.55
N ALA A 112 7.38 10.68 -6.08
CA ALA A 112 7.68 11.83 -6.91
C ALA A 112 8.50 12.90 -6.14
N ALA A 113 8.12 13.18 -4.89
CA ALA A 113 8.84 14.13 -4.03
C ALA A 113 10.28 13.69 -3.73
N THR A 114 10.54 12.38 -3.68
CA THR A 114 11.89 11.83 -3.48
C THR A 114 12.86 12.30 -4.57
N ALA A 115 12.39 12.47 -5.81
CA ALA A 115 13.20 12.99 -6.92
C ALA A 115 13.65 14.45 -6.71
N PHE A 116 12.94 15.21 -5.88
CA PHE A 116 13.25 16.60 -5.52
C PHE A 116 13.94 16.74 -4.16
N SER A 117 14.46 15.64 -3.61
CA SER A 117 15.21 15.67 -2.35
C SER A 117 16.49 16.49 -2.48
N PHE A 118 16.75 17.33 -1.48
CA PHE A 118 17.86 18.28 -1.44
C PHE A 118 18.86 17.99 -0.31
N SER A 119 18.54 17.01 0.54
CA SER A 119 19.37 16.55 1.65
C SER A 119 19.06 15.10 2.01
N VAL A 120 19.99 14.45 2.71
CA VAL A 120 19.82 13.09 3.24
C VAL A 120 18.55 12.97 4.08
N TRP A 121 18.30 13.94 4.96
CA TRP A 121 17.10 13.96 5.81
C TRP A 121 15.81 14.08 5.01
N SER A 122 15.78 14.95 3.98
CA SER A 122 14.60 15.06 3.10
C SER A 122 14.36 13.76 2.32
N PHE A 123 15.42 13.11 1.85
CA PHE A 123 15.34 11.83 1.16
C PHE A 123 14.80 10.73 2.09
N MET A 124 15.31 10.64 3.31
CA MET A 124 14.83 9.69 4.32
C MET A 124 13.37 9.93 4.70
N LEU A 125 12.95 11.21 4.83
CA LEU A 125 11.57 11.57 5.11
C LEU A 125 10.64 11.13 3.97
N PHE A 126 10.99 11.41 2.72
CA PHE A 126 10.17 10.98 1.59
C PHE A 126 10.12 9.46 1.47
N ARG A 127 11.24 8.76 1.72
CA ARG A 127 11.27 7.29 1.77
C ARG A 127 10.39 6.71 2.88
N PHE A 128 10.39 7.33 4.05
CA PHE A 128 9.49 6.98 5.14
C PHE A 128 8.02 7.17 4.73
N LEU A 129 7.66 8.28 4.07
CA LEU A 129 6.30 8.56 3.60
C LEU A 129 5.87 7.59 2.48
N THR A 130 6.76 7.27 1.54
CA THR A 130 6.55 6.23 0.52
C THR A 130 6.24 4.90 1.19
N GLY A 131 7.05 4.50 2.17
CA GLY A 131 6.81 3.29 2.96
C GLY A 131 5.45 3.32 3.65
N MET A 132 5.09 4.43 4.30
CA MET A 132 3.78 4.59 4.94
C MET A 132 2.61 4.43 3.97
N GLY A 133 2.72 4.99 2.76
CA GLY A 133 1.70 4.84 1.72
C GLY A 133 1.51 3.38 1.33
N ILE A 134 2.61 2.68 1.02
CA ILE A 134 2.59 1.27 0.63
C ILE A 134 2.05 0.37 1.75
N GLY A 135 2.54 0.53 2.98
CA GLY A 135 2.05 -0.24 4.12
C GLY A 135 0.57 -0.02 4.40
N GLY A 136 0.09 1.22 4.24
CA GLY A 136 -1.33 1.53 4.35
C GLY A 136 -2.17 0.92 3.23
N GLU A 137 -1.65 0.90 2.00
CA GLU A 137 -2.32 0.29 0.86
C GLU A 137 -2.56 -1.21 1.08
N TYR A 138 -1.55 -1.94 1.57
CA TYR A 138 -1.67 -3.37 1.88
C TYR A 138 -2.73 -3.69 2.92
N THR A 139 -3.09 -2.73 3.76
CA THR A 139 -4.11 -2.92 4.79
C THR A 139 -5.51 -2.54 4.30
N ALA A 140 -5.58 -1.72 3.24
CA ALA A 140 -6.82 -1.25 2.66
C ALA A 140 -7.44 -2.24 1.65
N ILE A 141 -6.61 -3.05 0.99
CA ILE A 141 -7.03 -4.16 0.12
C ILE A 141 -7.56 -5.32 0.99
#